data_AF-A0A7S3S7G7-F1
#
_entry.id   AF-A0A7S3S7G7-F1
#
_cell.length_a   1.000
_cell.length_b   1.000
_cell.length_c   1.000
_cell.angle_alpha   90.00
_cell.angle_beta   90.00
_cell.angle_gamma   90.00
#
_symmetry.space_group_name_H-M   'P 1'
#
loop_
_entity.id
_entity.type
_entity.pdbx_description
1 polymer ?
#
loop_
_entity_poly.entity_id
_entity_poly.type
_entity_poly.pdbx_seq_one_letter_code
_entity_poly.pdbx_strand_id
1 'polypeptide(L)'
;SLVPQTQSSSGQRGFLSPSTLGWAAMSWSALATDEDKREHFDSERELDAKVKRMADSLRKARHAIIFTGAGISTSAGIPDFRSGVNTVLPTGAGVWERKAQEESGGPKAPRLDLDEMLKAEPTFTHRAIQKLME
;
A
#
# COMPACT_ATOMS: atom_id res chain seq x y z
N SER A 1 -37.33 -44.45 43.47
CA SER A 1 -38.08 -44.21 42.23
C SER A 1 -37.26 -43.32 41.32
N LEU A 2 -36.81 -43.90 40.19
CA LEU A 2 -36.39 -43.25 38.93
C LEU A 2 -35.20 -42.25 38.93
N VAL A 3 -34.01 -42.83 38.68
CA VAL A 3 -32.96 -42.54 37.66
C VAL A 3 -32.86 -41.12 37.04
N PRO A 4 -31.62 -40.57 36.91
CA PRO A 4 -31.31 -39.31 36.21
C PRO A 4 -31.26 -39.45 34.68
N GLN A 5 -31.69 -38.42 33.94
CA GLN A 5 -31.59 -38.37 32.47
C GLN A 5 -30.37 -37.53 32.03
N THR A 6 -29.35 -38.23 31.53
CA THR A 6 -28.34 -37.71 30.60
C THR A 6 -28.83 -37.90 29.16
N GLN A 7 -28.68 -36.88 28.30
CA GLN A 7 -28.49 -36.90 26.83
C GLN A 7 -28.75 -35.46 26.32
N SER A 8 -28.18 -34.92 25.25
CA SER A 8 -27.34 -35.43 24.17
C SER A 8 -26.82 -34.19 23.41
N SER A 9 -25.65 -34.35 22.80
CA SER A 9 -25.01 -33.45 21.84
C SER A 9 -25.92 -32.90 20.75
N SER A 10 -25.72 -31.64 20.36
CA SER A 10 -25.43 -31.31 18.94
C SER A 10 -25.00 -29.85 18.84
N GLY A 11 -23.71 -29.64 18.60
CA GLY A 11 -23.21 -28.35 18.17
C GLY A 11 -23.72 -28.03 16.77
N GLN A 12 -24.51 -26.96 16.65
CA GLN A 12 -24.63 -26.29 15.37
C GLN A 12 -23.51 -25.26 15.25
N ARG A 13 -22.33 -25.76 14.86
CA ARG A 13 -21.37 -24.90 14.16
C ARG A 13 -22.01 -24.58 12.82
N GLY A 14 -22.40 -23.32 12.64
CA GLY A 14 -22.84 -22.80 11.35
C GLY A 14 -21.84 -23.23 10.28
N PHE A 15 -22.35 -23.97 9.30
CA PHE A 15 -21.58 -24.46 8.17
C PHE A 15 -21.25 -23.26 7.28
N LEU A 16 -20.09 -22.64 7.51
CA LEU A 16 -19.53 -21.70 6.56
C LEU A 16 -19.06 -22.49 5.34
N SER A 17 -19.69 -22.22 4.19
CA SER A 17 -19.32 -22.78 2.89
C SER A 17 -17.83 -22.54 2.61
N PRO A 18 -17.03 -23.58 2.30
CA PRO A 18 -15.60 -23.44 2.02
C PRO A 18 -15.25 -22.68 0.72
N SER A 19 -16.25 -22.22 -0.06
CA SER A 19 -16.01 -21.64 -1.39
C SER A 19 -15.73 -20.13 -1.41
N THR A 20 -15.82 -19.42 -0.28
CA THR A 20 -15.64 -17.94 -0.24
C THR A 20 -14.33 -17.49 0.39
N LEU A 21 -13.59 -18.38 1.07
CA LEU A 21 -12.39 -18.03 1.85
C LEU A 21 -11.07 -18.24 1.10
N GLY A 22 -11.09 -18.67 -0.16
CA GLY A 22 -9.89 -19.15 -0.84
C GLY A 22 -9.12 -18.15 -1.72
N TRP A 23 -9.75 -17.08 -2.22
CA TRP A 23 -9.12 -16.19 -3.22
C TRP A 23 -9.16 -14.70 -2.87
N ALA A 24 -10.23 -14.22 -2.22
CA ALA A 24 -10.40 -12.82 -1.87
C ALA A 24 -9.47 -12.37 -0.72
N ALA A 25 -9.15 -13.28 0.21
CA ALA A 25 -8.32 -12.97 1.37
C ALA A 25 -6.81 -12.91 1.07
N MET A 26 -6.33 -13.50 -0.04
CA MET A 26 -4.89 -13.66 -0.29
C MET A 26 -4.25 -12.55 -1.16
N SER A 27 -5.01 -11.56 -1.63
CA SER A 27 -4.51 -10.58 -2.62
C SER A 27 -4.70 -9.10 -2.27
N TRP A 28 -5.43 -8.76 -1.20
CA TRP A 28 -5.83 -7.37 -0.92
C TRP A 28 -5.09 -6.69 0.25
N SER A 29 -4.39 -7.44 1.09
CA SER A 29 -3.69 -6.92 2.28
C SER A 29 -2.22 -7.36 2.31
N ALA A 30 -1.41 -6.89 1.35
CA ALA A 30 0.04 -7.12 1.44
C ALA A 30 0.67 -6.40 2.65
N LEU A 31 -0.04 -5.41 3.23
CA LEU A 31 0.31 -4.73 4.47
C LEU A 31 -0.81 -4.99 5.47
N ALA A 32 -0.64 -6.01 6.31
CA ALA A 32 -1.70 -6.49 7.20
C ALA A 32 -1.76 -5.67 8.49
N THR A 33 -0.67 -5.00 8.85
CA THR A 33 -0.52 -4.24 10.08
C THR A 33 -0.17 -2.79 9.82
N ASP A 34 -0.41 -1.92 10.80
CA ASP A 34 0.05 -0.53 10.74
C ASP A 34 1.57 -0.43 10.71
N GLU A 35 2.27 -1.43 11.24
CA GLU A 35 3.73 -1.50 11.20
C GLU A 35 4.22 -1.75 9.76
N ASP A 36 3.55 -2.62 9.01
CA ASP A 36 3.90 -2.86 7.60
C ASP A 36 3.75 -1.59 6.74
N LYS A 37 2.84 -0.70 7.13
CA LYS A 37 2.52 0.56 6.43
C LYS A 37 3.33 1.76 6.95
N ARG A 38 4.19 1.55 7.95
CA ARG A 38 4.97 2.63 8.56
C ARG A 38 5.97 3.17 7.55
N GLU A 39 6.02 4.49 7.42
CA GLU A 39 7.04 5.15 6.61
C GLU A 39 8.38 5.17 7.37
N HIS A 40 9.45 4.81 6.66
CA HIS A 40 10.80 4.81 7.20
C HIS A 40 11.60 5.94 6.56
N PHE A 41 12.22 6.76 7.39
CA PHE A 41 13.05 7.89 6.97
C PHE A 41 14.48 7.66 7.43
N ASP A 42 15.39 7.52 6.47
CA ASP A 42 16.83 7.46 6.75
C ASP A 42 17.33 8.81 7.27
N SER A 43 18.37 8.79 8.11
CA SER A 43 19.09 10.02 8.43
C SER A 43 19.78 10.60 7.17
N GLU A 44 20.06 11.90 7.16
CA GLU A 44 20.71 12.57 6.02
C GLU A 44 22.02 11.88 5.60
N ARG A 45 22.82 11.46 6.58
CA ARG A 45 24.08 10.74 6.35
C ARG A 45 23.87 9.37 5.71
N GLU A 46 22.86 8.62 6.16
CA GLU A 46 22.54 7.30 5.61
C GLU A 46 21.99 7.40 4.19
N LEU A 47 21.12 8.40 3.96
CA LEU A 47 20.55 8.69 2.66
C LEU A 47 21.65 9.04 1.65
N ASP A 48 22.56 9.98 1.97
CA ASP A 48 23.67 10.36 1.09
C ASP A 48 24.55 9.16 0.73
N ALA A 49 24.89 8.33 1.74
CA ALA A 49 25.67 7.13 1.52
C ALA A 49 24.96 6.11 0.60
N LYS A 50 23.65 5.91 0.76
CA LYS A 50 22.85 5.01 -0.09
C LYS A 50 22.74 5.56 -1.53
N VAL A 51 22.46 6.85 -1.69
CA VAL A 51 22.35 7.53 -2.99
C VAL A 51 23.68 7.46 -3.75
N LYS A 52 24.81 7.71 -3.09
CA LYS A 52 26.14 7.61 -3.71
C LYS A 52 26.42 6.19 -4.22
N ARG A 53 26.13 5.16 -3.41
CA ARG A 53 26.27 3.76 -3.84
C ARG A 53 25.37 3.40 -5.02
N MET A 54 24.12 3.88 -5.03
CA MET A 54 23.19 3.70 -6.14
C MET A 54 23.72 4.35 -7.42
N ALA A 55 24.17 5.60 -7.35
CA ALA A 55 24.72 6.33 -8.49
C ALA A 55 25.96 5.64 -9.07
N ASP A 56 26.86 5.16 -8.21
CA ASP A 56 28.04 4.40 -8.66
C ASP A 56 27.68 3.06 -9.31
N SER A 57 26.62 2.41 -8.85
CA SER A 57 26.11 1.17 -9.44
C SER A 57 25.49 1.43 -10.82
N LEU A 58 24.70 2.50 -10.96
CA LEU A 58 24.12 2.90 -12.24
C LEU A 58 25.20 3.26 -13.27
N ARG A 59 26.25 3.99 -12.88
CA ARG A 59 27.38 4.32 -13.78
C ARG A 59 28.15 3.11 -14.29
N LYS A 60 28.23 2.05 -13.49
CA LYS A 60 28.95 0.81 -13.83
C LYS A 60 28.07 -0.21 -14.54
N ALA A 61 26.76 -0.03 -14.54
CA ALA A 61 25.82 -0.97 -15.14
C ALA A 61 25.94 -0.93 -16.67
N ARG A 62 26.05 -2.10 -17.29
CA ARG A 62 25.97 -2.23 -18.76
C ARG A 62 24.53 -2.11 -19.26
N HIS A 63 23.57 -2.53 -18.44
CA HIS A 63 22.14 -2.46 -18.69
C HIS A 63 21.45 -2.13 -17.36
N ALA A 64 20.68 -1.04 -17.33
CA ALA A 64 19.90 -0.64 -16.17
C ALA A 64 18.41 -0.79 -16.48
N ILE A 65 17.65 -1.33 -15.54
CA ILE A 65 16.19 -1.45 -15.62
C ILE A 65 15.62 -0.75 -14.39
N ILE A 66 14.70 0.19 -14.62
CA ILE A 66 14.04 0.95 -13.56
C ILE A 66 12.59 0.50 -13.49
N PHE A 67 12.20 -0.08 -12.35
CA PHE A 67 10.81 -0.39 -12.04
C PHE A 67 10.19 0.78 -11.29
N THR A 68 9.08 1.30 -11.78
CA THR A 68 8.37 2.42 -11.14
C THR A 68 7.01 1.96 -10.62
N GLY A 69 6.46 2.72 -9.68
CA GLY A 69 5.12 2.55 -9.15
C GLY A 69 4.50 3.90 -8.82
N ALA A 70 3.29 3.90 -8.27
CA ALA A 70 2.53 5.13 -8.00
C ALA A 70 3.27 6.14 -7.10
N GLY A 71 4.19 5.68 -6.25
CA GLY A 71 4.95 6.51 -5.33
C GLY A 71 5.68 7.69 -5.99
N ILE A 72 6.20 7.54 -7.21
CA ILE A 72 6.94 8.62 -7.90
C ILE A 72 6.04 9.77 -8.37
N SER A 73 4.72 9.60 -8.33
CA SER A 73 3.70 10.57 -8.76
C SER A 73 3.00 11.26 -7.59
N THR A 74 3.27 10.84 -6.36
CA THR A 74 2.66 11.42 -5.15
C THR A 74 2.98 12.90 -4.98
N SER A 75 4.20 13.33 -5.34
CA SER A 75 4.59 14.74 -5.34
C SER A 75 3.97 15.58 -6.46
N ALA A 76 3.28 14.96 -7.42
CA ALA A 76 2.45 15.65 -8.42
C ALA A 76 0.96 15.68 -8.04
N GLY A 77 0.61 15.36 -6.79
CA GLY A 77 -0.78 15.34 -6.32
C GLY A 77 -1.55 14.05 -6.67
N ILE A 78 -0.90 13.06 -7.27
CA ILE A 78 -1.54 11.77 -7.60
C ILE A 78 -1.32 10.80 -6.44
N PRO A 79 -2.37 10.43 -5.67
CA PRO A 79 -2.21 9.53 -4.54
C PRO A 79 -1.77 8.13 -4.97
N ASP A 80 -1.00 7.47 -4.11
CA ASP A 80 -0.66 6.06 -4.29
C ASP A 80 -1.82 5.14 -3.88
N PHE A 81 -1.55 3.83 -3.86
CA PHE A 81 -2.55 2.85 -3.48
C PHE A 81 -2.53 2.45 -2.00
N ARG A 82 -1.37 2.47 -1.34
CA ARG A 82 -1.14 1.70 -0.10
C ARG A 82 -0.49 2.49 1.04
N SER A 83 -0.21 3.78 0.86
CA SER A 83 0.29 4.62 1.96
C SER A 83 -0.67 4.54 3.16
N GLY A 84 -0.12 4.38 4.36
CA GLY A 84 -0.89 4.24 5.58
C GLY A 84 -1.62 5.53 5.96
N VAL A 85 -2.56 5.43 6.91
CA VAL A 85 -3.32 6.58 7.41
C VAL A 85 -2.46 7.68 8.04
N ASN A 86 -1.26 7.31 8.52
CA ASN A 86 -0.31 8.21 9.16
C ASN A 86 0.81 8.68 8.22
N THR A 87 0.62 8.56 6.90
CA THR A 87 1.58 9.02 5.90
C THR A 87 1.86 10.52 6.02
N VAL A 88 3.10 10.93 5.76
CA VAL A 88 3.49 12.34 5.65
C VAL A 88 3.15 12.94 4.28
N LEU A 89 2.69 12.13 3.33
CA LEU A 89 2.40 12.59 1.97
C LEU A 89 1.20 13.55 1.96
N PRO A 90 1.28 14.67 1.21
CA PRO A 90 0.18 15.62 1.09
C PRO A 90 -1.06 15.01 0.41
N THR A 91 -0.87 13.96 -0.39
CA THR A 91 -1.95 13.19 -1.01
C THR A 91 -2.75 12.34 -0.03
N GLY A 92 -2.30 12.25 1.23
CA GLY A 92 -2.87 11.43 2.28
C GLY A 92 -2.75 9.93 2.02
N ALA A 93 -3.46 9.15 2.84
CA ALA A 93 -3.49 7.69 2.78
C ALA A 93 -3.82 7.17 1.37
N GLY A 94 -3.25 6.04 0.98
CA GLY A 94 -3.42 5.46 -0.35
C GLY A 94 -4.87 5.07 -0.67
N VAL A 95 -5.19 4.94 -1.95
CA VAL A 95 -6.56 4.66 -2.42
C VAL A 95 -7.18 3.41 -1.76
N TRP A 96 -6.39 2.34 -1.60
CA TRP A 96 -6.88 1.10 -0.99
C TRP A 96 -6.91 1.18 0.52
N GLU A 97 -5.99 1.92 1.14
CA GLU A 97 -6.04 2.19 2.57
C GLU A 97 -7.33 2.97 2.92
N ARG A 98 -7.63 4.02 2.16
CA ARG A 98 -8.86 4.80 2.32
C ARG A 98 -10.13 3.94 2.18
N LYS A 99 -10.14 3.01 1.22
CA LYS A 99 -11.25 2.07 1.04
C LYS A 99 -11.39 1.10 2.21
N ALA A 100 -10.27 0.56 2.71
CA ALA A 100 -10.26 -0.34 3.87
C ALA A 100 -10.75 0.36 5.15
N GLN A 101 -10.39 1.64 5.35
CA GLN A 101 -10.89 2.45 6.46
C GLN A 101 -12.40 2.67 6.36
N GLU A 102 -12.92 3.02 5.17
CA GLU A 102 -14.37 3.17 4.95
C GLU A 102 -15.13 1.86 5.23
N GLU A 103 -14.62 0.73 4.75
CA GLU A 103 -15.21 -0.60 4.98
C GLU A 103 -15.18 -1.02 6.46
N SER A 104 -14.21 -0.52 7.22
CA SER A 104 -14.07 -0.77 8.66
C SER A 104 -14.93 0.17 9.53
N GLY A 105 -15.79 1.00 8.92
CA GLY A 105 -16.63 1.98 9.63
C GLY A 105 -15.94 3.31 9.92
N GLY A 106 -14.77 3.55 9.35
CA GLY A 106 -14.07 4.83 9.37
C GLY A 106 -14.75 5.88 8.47
N PRO A 107 -14.27 7.13 8.50
CA PRO A 107 -14.83 8.21 7.71
C PRO A 107 -14.71 7.91 6.22
N LYS A 108 -15.77 8.25 5.47
CA LYS A 108 -15.77 8.13 4.01
C LYS A 108 -14.67 9.02 3.43
N ALA A 109 -13.77 8.43 2.67
CA ALA A 109 -12.71 9.18 2.03
C ALA A 109 -13.26 10.17 0.98
N PRO A 110 -12.67 11.37 0.86
CA PRO A 110 -12.98 12.25 -0.24
C PRO A 110 -12.69 11.55 -1.56
N ARG A 111 -13.51 11.84 -2.58
CA ARG A 111 -13.23 11.38 -3.94
C ARG A 111 -11.92 12.00 -4.43
N LEU A 112 -11.23 11.27 -5.29
CA LEU A 112 -10.07 11.79 -6.00
C LEU A 112 -10.45 13.06 -6.76
N ASP A 113 -9.65 14.11 -6.63
CA ASP A 113 -9.78 15.29 -7.48
C ASP A 113 -9.18 14.98 -8.86
N LEU A 114 -10.05 14.54 -9.77
CA LEU A 114 -9.64 14.22 -11.14
C LEU A 114 -9.15 15.46 -11.90
N ASP A 115 -9.68 16.65 -11.59
CA ASP A 115 -9.30 17.88 -12.26
C ASP A 115 -7.89 18.33 -11.86
N GLU A 116 -7.49 18.10 -10.61
CA GLU A 116 -6.11 18.27 -10.14
C GLU A 116 -5.17 17.24 -10.78
N MET A 117 -5.56 15.97 -10.79
CA MET A 117 -4.77 14.90 -11.40
C MET A 117 -4.53 15.11 -12.90
N LEU A 118 -5.50 15.65 -13.63
CA LEU A 118 -5.35 15.96 -15.06
C LEU A 118 -4.36 17.10 -15.33
N LYS A 119 -4.08 17.95 -14.34
CA LYS A 119 -3.09 19.04 -14.41
C LYS A 119 -1.72 18.61 -13.90
N ALA A 120 -1.56 17.36 -13.47
CA ALA A 120 -0.32 16.87 -12.91
C ALA A 120 0.82 16.91 -13.94
N GLU A 121 1.90 17.57 -13.58
CA GLU A 121 3.12 17.63 -14.37
C GLU A 121 4.08 16.49 -13.99
N PRO A 122 4.94 16.01 -14.91
CA PRO A 122 5.96 15.03 -14.58
C PRO A 122 6.78 15.47 -13.35
N THR A 123 6.98 14.57 -12.38
CA THR A 123 7.79 14.90 -11.20
C THR A 123 9.28 15.01 -11.55
N PHE A 124 10.09 15.49 -10.62
CA PHE A 124 11.55 15.48 -10.77
C PHE A 124 12.07 14.09 -11.15
N THR A 125 11.55 13.04 -10.50
CA THR A 125 11.92 11.64 -10.78
C THR A 125 11.59 11.24 -12.22
N HIS A 126 10.41 11.61 -12.75
CA HIS A 126 10.06 11.33 -14.14
C HIS A 126 11.07 11.96 -15.12
N ARG A 127 11.39 13.25 -14.91
CA ARG A 127 12.34 13.98 -15.77
C ARG A 127 13.77 13.45 -15.61
N ALA A 128 14.17 13.07 -14.41
CA ALA A 128 15.48 12.46 -14.16
C ALA A 128 15.63 11.11 -14.87
N ILE A 129 14.60 10.27 -14.86
CA ILE A 129 14.59 9.00 -15.61
C ILE A 129 14.67 9.27 -17.11
N GLN A 130 13.90 10.22 -17.64
CA GLN A 130 14.01 10.62 -19.04
C GLN A 130 15.45 11.01 -19.40
N LYS A 131 16.12 11.81 -18.56
CA LYS A 131 17.51 12.23 -18.77
C LYS A 131 18.53 11.10 -18.75
N LEU A 132 18.21 9.94 -18.16
CA LEU A 132 19.08 8.76 -18.22
C LEU A 132 18.97 8.01 -19.56
N MET A 133 17.93 8.29 -20.33
CA MET A 133 17.68 7.67 -21.63
C MET A 133 18.17 8.53 -22.81
N GLU A 134 18.56 9.78 -22.53
CA GLU A 134 19.18 10.71 -23.49
C GLU A 134 20.69 10.45 -23.60
#